data_AF-A0A257PE04-F1
#
_entry.id   AF-A0A257PE04-F1
#
_cell.length_a   1.000
_cell.length_b   1.000
_cell.length_c   1.000
_cell.angle_alpha   90.00
_cell.angle_beta   90.00
_cell.angle_gamma   90.00
#
_symmetry.space_group_name_H-M   'P 1'
#
loop_
_entity.id
_entity.type
_entity.pdbx_description
1 polymer ?
#
loop_
_entity_poly.entity_id
_entity_poly.type
_entity_poly.pdbx_seq_one_letter_code
_entity_poly.pdbx_strand_id
1 'polypeptide(L)'
;MTNNSRTQEWVTRRERGSLSAIRLGVWTARRLGRPLARLLLYPLCLYFCVSSPSAARASRIYLGRALRRPPRLIDRFTHFLTFARCLLDRVFLLSERSDAFEITVHGEEILEEIEGHGGGCILIGAHFGSFEVA
;
A
#
# COMPACT_ATOMS: atom_id res chain seq x y z
N MET A 1 -24.80 27.32 -24.15
CA MET A 1 -24.72 25.93 -23.66
C MET A 1 -23.30 25.42 -23.91
N THR A 2 -22.39 25.57 -22.94
CA THR A 2 -21.01 25.07 -23.03
C THR A 2 -20.91 23.72 -22.31
N ASN A 3 -20.98 22.64 -23.09
CA ASN A 3 -20.79 21.28 -22.60
C ASN A 3 -19.29 21.04 -22.36
N ASN A 4 -18.83 21.22 -21.12
CA ASN A 4 -17.46 20.89 -20.72
C ASN A 4 -17.46 19.55 -19.97
N SER A 5 -17.52 18.45 -20.72
CA SER A 5 -17.24 17.12 -20.18
C SER A 5 -15.76 17.04 -19.81
N ARG A 6 -15.42 17.49 -18.59
CA ARG A 6 -14.15 17.18 -17.93
C ARG A 6 -14.08 15.68 -17.71
N THR A 7 -13.64 14.94 -18.73
CA THR A 7 -13.23 13.55 -18.57
C THR A 7 -12.16 13.55 -17.50
N GLN A 8 -12.47 12.94 -16.37
CA GLN A 8 -11.66 13.01 -15.18
C GLN A 8 -10.26 12.44 -15.45
N GLU A 9 -9.21 13.20 -15.14
CA GLU A 9 -7.80 12.85 -15.42
C GLU A 9 -7.37 11.49 -14.83
N TRP A 10 -8.04 11.02 -13.76
CA TRP A 10 -7.78 9.71 -13.17
C TRP A 10 -8.25 8.53 -14.04
N VAL A 11 -9.28 8.74 -14.88
CA VAL A 11 -9.84 7.71 -15.78
C VAL A 11 -8.97 7.52 -17.02
N THR A 12 -8.36 8.60 -17.52
CA THR A 12 -7.53 8.60 -18.73
C THR A 12 -6.05 8.31 -18.45
N ARG A 13 -5.65 8.24 -17.18
CA ARG A 13 -4.27 7.97 -16.81
C ARG A 13 -3.93 6.51 -17.07
N ARG A 14 -3.14 6.28 -18.13
CA ARG A 14 -2.60 4.95 -18.46
C ARG A 14 -1.85 4.38 -17.26
N GLU A 15 -2.24 3.20 -16.82
CA GLU A 15 -1.58 2.48 -15.72
C GLU A 15 -0.10 2.29 -16.07
N ARG A 16 0.78 2.82 -15.23
CA ARG A 16 2.22 2.60 -15.33
C ARG A 16 2.56 1.28 -14.66
N GLY A 17 2.46 0.20 -15.43
CA GLY A 17 2.85 -1.14 -15.04
C GLY A 17 2.80 -2.06 -16.25
N SER A 18 3.76 -2.97 -16.36
CA SER A 18 3.63 -4.07 -17.30
C SER A 18 2.99 -5.26 -16.59
N LEU A 19 1.99 -5.88 -17.21
CA LEU A 19 1.43 -7.13 -16.71
C LEU A 19 2.52 -8.20 -16.54
N SER A 20 3.56 -8.19 -17.39
CA SER A 20 4.72 -9.08 -17.25
C SER A 20 5.53 -8.79 -15.99
N ALA A 21 5.70 -7.52 -15.61
CA ALA A 21 6.40 -7.13 -14.39
C ALA A 21 5.62 -7.53 -13.14
N ILE A 22 4.30 -7.35 -13.16
CA ILE A 22 3.42 -7.81 -12.07
C ILE A 22 3.50 -9.33 -11.94
N ARG A 23 3.38 -10.07 -13.04
CA ARG A 23 3.50 -11.53 -13.06
C ARG A 23 4.87 -12.00 -12.56
N LEU A 24 5.95 -11.33 -12.95
CA LEU A 24 7.29 -11.64 -12.47
C LEU A 24 7.43 -11.39 -10.95
N GLY A 25 6.87 -10.29 -10.44
CA GLY A 25 6.82 -9.99 -9.01
C GLY A 25 6.08 -11.05 -8.22
N VAL A 26 4.89 -11.45 -8.68
CA VAL A 26 4.09 -12.52 -8.07
C VAL A 26 4.82 -13.86 -8.15
N TRP A 27 5.38 -14.21 -9.31
CA TRP A 27 6.14 -15.45 -9.49
C TRP A 27 7.34 -15.52 -8.54
N THR A 28 8.08 -14.42 -8.42
CA THR A 28 9.22 -14.31 -7.50
C THR A 28 8.77 -14.46 -6.05
N ALA A 29 7.71 -13.77 -5.65
CA ALA A 29 7.14 -13.88 -4.31
C ALA A 29 6.73 -15.31 -3.95
N ARG A 30 6.13 -16.03 -4.91
CA ARG A 30 5.67 -17.42 -4.71
C ARG A 30 6.81 -18.44 -4.73
N ARG A 31 7.81 -18.27 -5.59
CA ARG A 31 8.89 -19.27 -5.81
C ARG A 31 10.12 -19.06 -4.93
N LEU A 32 10.54 -17.81 -4.72
CA LEU A 32 11.78 -17.47 -4.03
C LEU A 32 11.55 -16.96 -2.59
N GLY A 33 10.28 -16.80 -2.21
CA GLY A 33 9.86 -16.48 -0.85
C GLY A 33 9.92 -14.99 -0.50
N ARG A 34 9.49 -14.70 0.74
CA ARG A 34 9.33 -13.35 1.30
C ARG A 34 10.62 -12.51 1.35
N PRO A 35 11.80 -13.01 1.73
CA PRO A 35 12.99 -12.16 1.85
C PRO A 35 13.49 -11.66 0.50
N LEU A 36 13.54 -12.53 -0.53
CA LEU A 36 14.01 -12.12 -1.85
C LEU A 36 12.99 -11.19 -2.54
N ALA A 37 11.70 -11.45 -2.37
CA ALA A 37 10.66 -10.56 -2.87
C ALA A 37 10.77 -9.16 -2.25
N ARG A 38 11.07 -9.04 -0.95
CA ARG A 38 11.34 -7.76 -0.29
C ARG A 38 12.58 -7.07 -0.83
N LEU A 39 13.64 -7.81 -1.17
CA LEU A 39 14.86 -7.24 -1.75
C LEU A 39 14.59 -6.63 -3.13
N LEU A 40 13.77 -7.28 -3.96
CA LEU A 40 13.38 -6.76 -5.28
C LEU A 40 12.58 -5.45 -5.21
N LEU A 41 11.95 -5.14 -4.08
CA LEU A 41 11.23 -3.88 -3.91
C LEU A 41 12.18 -2.67 -3.95
N TYR A 42 13.42 -2.80 -3.49
CA TYR A 42 14.37 -1.68 -3.44
C TYR A 42 14.68 -1.11 -4.84
N PRO A 43 15.16 -1.89 -5.82
CA PRO A 43 15.41 -1.37 -7.16
C PRO A 43 14.12 -0.93 -7.86
N LEU A 44 13.00 -1.60 -7.61
CA LEU A 44 11.70 -1.22 -8.17
C LEU A 44 11.25 0.16 -7.65
N CYS A 45 11.29 0.38 -6.34
CA CYS A 45 10.95 1.65 -5.72
C CYS A 45 11.90 2.77 -6.14
N LEU A 46 13.19 2.47 -6.30
CA LEU A 46 14.17 3.43 -6.81
C LEU A 46 13.80 3.86 -8.23
N TYR A 47 13.50 2.91 -9.12
CA TYR A 47 13.02 3.19 -10.47
C TYR A 47 11.79 4.09 -10.46
N PHE A 48 10.77 3.80 -9.65
CA PHE A 48 9.56 4.64 -9.58
C PHE A 48 9.80 6.01 -8.93
N CYS A 49 10.70 6.10 -7.95
CA CYS A 49 11.05 7.37 -7.32
C CYS A 49 11.69 8.34 -8.31
N VAL A 50 12.47 7.84 -9.28
CA VAL A 50 13.12 8.65 -10.32
C VAL A 50 12.23 8.85 -11.55
N SER A 51 11.55 7.79 -12.01
CA SER A 51 10.76 7.81 -13.26
C SER A 51 9.36 8.41 -13.12
N SER A 52 8.87 8.64 -11.90
CA SER A 52 7.51 9.17 -11.64
C SER A 52 7.50 10.52 -10.89
N PRO A 53 7.79 11.64 -11.58
CA PRO A 53 7.80 12.98 -10.97
C PRO A 53 6.46 13.38 -10.34
N SER A 54 5.34 12.99 -10.96
CA SER A 54 3.99 13.27 -10.44
C SER A 54 3.76 12.58 -9.09
N ALA A 55 4.07 11.28 -8.98
CA ALA A 55 3.95 10.55 -7.73
C ALA A 55 4.93 11.09 -6.66
N ALA A 56 6.16 11.41 -7.06
CA ALA A 56 7.16 11.99 -6.16
C ALA A 56 6.72 13.36 -5.60
N ARG A 57 6.02 14.18 -6.40
CA ARG A 57 5.45 15.46 -5.96
C ARG A 57 4.28 15.26 -4.99
N ALA A 58 3.35 14.38 -5.32
CA ALA A 58 2.21 14.05 -4.45
C ALA A 58 2.68 13.52 -3.09
N SER A 59 3.63 12.58 -3.11
CA SER A 59 4.26 12.04 -1.90
C SER A 59 4.95 13.14 -1.07
N ARG A 60 5.68 14.07 -1.71
CA ARG A 60 6.30 15.21 -1.02
C ARG A 60 5.27 16.10 -0.33
N ILE A 61 4.17 16.42 -1.00
CA ILE A 61 3.10 17.26 -0.44
C ILE A 61 2.46 16.57 0.76
N TYR A 62 2.13 15.28 0.64
CA TYR A 62 1.55 14.50 1.72
C TYR A 62 2.49 14.41 2.93
N LEU A 63 3.75 14.03 2.71
CA LEU A 63 4.74 13.90 3.78
C LEU A 63 5.05 15.23 4.47
N GLY A 64 4.97 16.35 3.74
CA GLY A 64 5.10 17.68 4.34
C GLY A 64 4.02 17.95 5.40
N ARG A 65 2.78 17.49 5.15
CA ARG A 65 1.68 17.60 6.11
C ARG A 65 1.81 16.60 7.25
N ALA A 66 2.09 15.34 6.93
CA ALA A 66 2.17 14.27 7.91
C ALA A 66 3.35 14.43 8.89
N LEU A 67 4.54 14.78 8.37
CA LEU A 67 5.76 14.91 9.18
C LEU A 67 5.94 16.33 9.75
N ARG A 68 5.12 17.30 9.34
CA ARG A 68 5.22 18.72 9.72
C ARG A 68 6.62 19.32 9.51
N ARG A 69 7.37 18.79 8.53
CA ARG A 69 8.71 19.25 8.14
C ARG A 69 8.93 19.06 6.64
N PRO A 70 9.88 19.76 6.00
CA PRO A 70 10.23 19.48 4.62
C PRO A 70 10.72 18.03 4.49
N PRO A 71 10.08 17.19 3.65
CA PRO A 71 10.47 15.79 3.51
C PRO A 71 11.74 15.65 2.69
N ARG A 72 12.63 14.78 3.16
CA ARG A 72 13.89 14.40 2.52
C ARG A 72 13.66 13.36 1.44
N LEU A 73 14.67 13.13 0.61
CA LEU A 73 14.67 12.05 -0.39
C LEU A 73 14.39 10.69 0.25
N ILE A 74 15.02 10.42 1.40
CA ILE A 74 14.82 9.16 2.13
C ILE A 74 13.39 8.99 2.63
N ASP A 75 12.71 10.06 3.07
CA ASP A 75 11.32 9.98 3.53
C ASP A 75 10.40 9.56 2.37
N ARG A 76 10.67 10.07 1.16
CA ARG A 76 9.94 9.66 -0.04
C ARG A 76 10.25 8.21 -0.42
N PHE A 77 11.53 7.83 -0.44
CA PHE A 77 11.91 6.45 -0.75
C PHE A 77 11.25 5.46 0.21
N THR A 78 11.29 5.75 1.52
CA THR A 78 10.63 4.95 2.55
C THR A 78 9.12 4.91 2.32
N HIS A 79 8.47 6.03 1.98
CA HIS A 79 7.04 6.04 1.67
C HIS A 79 6.68 5.12 0.49
N PHE A 80 7.45 5.15 -0.59
CA PHE A 80 7.26 4.26 -1.74
C PHE A 80 7.53 2.80 -1.37
N LEU A 81 8.58 2.55 -0.59
CA LEU A 81 8.95 1.21 -0.13
C LEU A 81 7.88 0.61 0.79
N THR A 82 7.33 1.40 1.72
CA THR A 82 6.23 0.98 2.59
C THR A 82 4.99 0.65 1.79
N PHE A 83 4.62 1.48 0.81
CA PHE A 83 3.51 1.20 -0.10
C PHE A 83 3.72 -0.12 -0.88
N ALA A 84 4.91 -0.32 -1.44
CA ALA A 84 5.26 -1.53 -2.16
C ALA A 84 5.26 -2.78 -1.27
N ARG A 85 5.70 -2.66 -0.01
CA ARG A 85 5.62 -3.73 1.00
C ARG A 85 4.17 -4.10 1.30
N CYS A 86 3.29 -3.11 1.49
CA CYS A 86 1.86 -3.36 1.70
C CYS A 86 1.27 -4.12 0.50
N LEU A 87 1.60 -3.73 -0.74
CA LEU A 87 1.17 -4.46 -1.93
C LEU A 87 1.71 -5.91 -1.97
N LEU A 88 2.97 -6.11 -1.59
CA LEU A 88 3.56 -7.44 -1.53
C LEU A 88 2.88 -8.31 -0.47
N ASP A 89 2.53 -7.76 0.70
CA ASP A 89 1.82 -8.49 1.74
C ASP A 89 0.44 -8.98 1.23
N ARG A 90 -0.29 -8.16 0.46
CA ARG A 90 -1.54 -8.58 -0.22
C ARG A 90 -1.36 -9.78 -1.14
N VAL A 91 -0.26 -9.83 -1.89
CA VAL A 91 0.06 -10.99 -2.75
C VAL A 91 0.23 -12.26 -1.91
N PHE A 92 0.84 -12.17 -0.73
CA PHE A 92 1.01 -13.32 0.16
C PHE A 92 -0.31 -13.76 0.82
N LEU A 93 -1.13 -12.81 1.27
CA LEU A 93 -2.45 -13.09 1.85
C LEU A 93 -3.37 -13.78 0.84
N LEU A 94 -3.47 -13.24 -0.38
CA LEU A 94 -4.26 -13.83 -1.48
C LEU A 94 -3.70 -15.16 -1.99
N SER A 95 -2.45 -15.50 -1.66
CA SER A 95 -1.83 -16.78 -2.02
C SER A 95 -1.98 -17.84 -0.92
N GLU A 96 -2.89 -17.64 0.04
CA GLU A 96 -3.16 -18.55 1.18
C GLU A 96 -1.92 -18.83 2.03
N ARG A 97 -0.93 -17.93 2.05
CA ARG A 97 0.23 -18.01 2.93
C ARG A 97 0.03 -17.16 4.18
N SER A 98 -1.12 -17.35 4.82
CA SER A 98 -1.52 -16.67 6.06
C SER A 98 -0.55 -17.00 7.21
N ASP A 99 -0.05 -18.24 7.26
CA ASP A 99 0.90 -18.73 8.27
C ASP A 99 2.23 -17.97 8.32
N ALA A 100 2.52 -17.15 7.30
CA ALA A 100 3.72 -16.33 7.26
C ALA A 100 3.57 -15.00 8.02
N PHE A 101 2.40 -14.73 8.60
CA PHE A 101 2.10 -13.50 9.34
C PHE A 101 1.84 -13.83 10.82
N GLU A 102 2.60 -13.17 11.68
CA GLU A 102 2.28 -13.06 13.10
C GLU A 102 1.38 -11.82 13.26
N ILE A 103 0.15 -12.03 13.68
CA ILE A 103 -0.87 -10.98 13.84
C ILE A 103 -1.12 -10.82 15.33
N THR A 104 -0.95 -9.61 15.84
CA THR A 104 -1.33 -9.24 17.21
C THR A 104 -2.42 -8.20 17.12
N VAL A 105 -3.59 -8.51 17.68
CA VAL A 105 -4.72 -7.58 17.77
C VAL A 105 -4.57 -6.78 19.07
N HIS A 106 -4.84 -5.49 19.01
CA HIS A 106 -4.83 -4.59 20.17
C HIS A 106 -6.22 -4.00 20.36
N GLY A 107 -6.72 -4.00 21.60
CA GLY A 107 -8.06 -3.51 21.92
C GLY A 107 -9.18 -4.50 21.61
N GLU A 108 -8.87 -5.79 21.58
CA GLU A 108 -9.85 -6.87 21.42
C GLU A 108 -10.88 -6.86 22.56
N GLU A 109 -10.46 -6.43 23.75
CA GLU A 109 -11.32 -6.34 24.93
C GLU A 109 -12.50 -5.37 24.72
N ILE A 110 -12.31 -4.35 23.88
CA ILE A 110 -13.36 -3.37 23.54
C ILE A 110 -14.46 -4.03 22.68
N LEU A 111 -14.07 -4.96 21.80
CA LEU A 111 -15.03 -5.70 20.98
C LEU A 111 -15.82 -6.69 21.85
N GLU A 112 -15.13 -7.44 22.71
CA GLU A 112 -15.76 -8.38 23.66
C GLU A 112 -16.76 -7.66 24.58
N GLU A 113 -16.41 -6.45 25.05
CA GLU A 113 -17.31 -5.64 25.86
C GLU A 113 -18.57 -5.23 25.09
N ILE A 114 -18.45 -4.74 23.85
CA ILE A 114 -19.61 -4.33 23.04
C ILE A 114 -20.52 -5.52 22.72
N GLU A 115 -19.94 -6.68 22.39
CA GLU A 115 -20.68 -7.91 22.14
C GLU A 115 -21.43 -8.39 23.39
N GLY A 116 -20.78 -8.35 24.56
CA GLY A 116 -21.38 -8.71 25.85
C GLY A 116 -22.58 -7.84 26.25
N HIS A 117 -22.62 -6.58 25.80
CA HIS A 117 -23.75 -5.68 26.03
C HIS A 117 -24.88 -5.82 24.98
N GLY A 118 -24.73 -6.73 24.01
CA GLY A 118 -25.70 -6.92 22.91
C GLY A 118 -25.79 -5.71 21.97
N GLY A 119 -24.78 -4.83 21.98
CA GLY A 119 -24.70 -3.65 21.13
C GLY A 119 -24.11 -4.00 19.76
N GLY A 120 -24.56 -3.31 18.71
CA GLY A 120 -23.85 -3.32 17.43
C GLY A 120 -22.66 -2.36 17.45
N CYS A 121 -21.61 -2.65 16.69
CA CYS A 121 -20.48 -1.74 16.49
C CYS A 121 -20.35 -1.33 15.01
N ILE A 122 -19.68 -0.20 14.77
CA ILE A 122 -19.24 0.22 13.44
C ILE A 122 -17.70 0.27 13.47
N LEU A 123 -17.07 -0.60 12.69
CA LEU A 123 -15.62 -0.55 12.47
C LEU A 123 -15.30 0.47 11.37
N ILE A 124 -14.42 1.43 11.70
CA ILE A 124 -13.96 2.45 10.75
C ILE A 124 -12.48 2.20 10.45
N GLY A 125 -12.18 1.84 9.21
CA GLY A 125 -10.82 1.62 8.71
C GLY A 125 -10.31 2.77 7.84
N ALA A 126 -8.98 2.88 7.73
CA ALA A 126 -8.32 3.77 6.78
C ALA A 126 -7.55 2.96 5.73
N HIS A 127 -7.32 3.53 4.54
CA HIS A 127 -6.42 2.99 3.52
C HIS A 127 -4.95 3.17 3.93
N PHE A 128 -4.59 2.63 5.09
CA PHE A 128 -3.31 2.81 5.73
C PHE A 128 -2.76 1.43 6.11
N GLY A 129 -1.55 1.13 5.64
CA GLY A 129 -0.92 -0.17 5.89
C GLY A 129 -1.54 -1.33 5.10
N SER A 130 -1.38 -2.55 5.62
CA SER A 130 -1.90 -3.78 5.03
C SER A 130 -3.26 -4.12 5.62
N PHE A 131 -4.28 -3.35 5.23
CA PHE A 131 -5.65 -3.50 5.75
C PHE A 131 -6.27 -4.89 5.52
N GLU A 132 -5.81 -5.67 4.53
CA GLU A 132 -6.33 -7.02 4.25
C GLU A 132 -6.02 -8.06 5.34
N VAL A 133 -5.23 -7.69 6.35
CA VAL A 133 -4.91 -8.56 7.49
C VAL A 133 -5.95 -8.42 8.61
N ALA A 134 -6.71 -7.32 8.65
CA ALA A 134 -7.73 -7.04 9.66
C ALA A 134 -9.08 -7.61 9.24
#